data_AF-A0A7Z7YSY3-F1
#
_entry.id   AF-A0A7Z7YSY3-F1
#
_cell.length_a   1.000
_cell.length_b   1.000
_cell.length_c   1.000
_cell.angle_alpha   90.00
_cell.angle_beta   90.00
_cell.angle_gamma   90.00
#
_symmetry.space_group_name_H-M   'P 1'
#
loop_
_entity.id
_entity.type
_entity.pdbx_description
1 polymer ?
#
loop_
_entity_poly.entity_id
_entity_poly.type
_entity_poly.pdbx_seq_one_letter_code
_entity_poly.pdbx_strand_id
1 'polypeptide(L)'
;MVRRIEDHISFLEKFINDVNTLTAKLLKDLQTEYGISAEQSHVLNMLSIEALTVGQITEKQGVNKAAVSRRVKKLLNAELVKLEKPDSNTDQRLK
;
A
#
# COMPACT_ATOMS: atom_id res chain seq x y z
N MET A 1 8.45 -1.92 36.04
CA MET A 1 7.64 -1.20 35.03
C MET A 1 8.16 -1.43 33.62
N VAL A 2 9.48 -1.35 33.38
CA VAL A 2 10.12 -1.57 32.06
C VAL A 2 9.80 -2.96 31.47
N ARG A 3 10.00 -4.06 32.23
CA ARG A 3 9.68 -5.44 31.76
C ARG A 3 8.22 -5.63 31.30
N ARG A 4 7.27 -4.94 31.96
CA ARG A 4 5.85 -5.02 31.60
C ARG A 4 5.55 -4.32 30.27
N ILE A 5 6.27 -3.24 29.95
CA ILE A 5 6.14 -2.56 28.66
C ILE A 5 6.78 -3.40 27.56
N GLU A 6 7.94 -4.03 27.83
CA GLU A 6 8.55 -4.98 26.90
C GLU A 6 7.59 -6.13 26.58
N ASP A 7 6.96 -6.73 27.58
CA ASP A 7 5.96 -7.79 27.39
C ASP A 7 4.76 -7.31 26.55
N HIS A 8 4.28 -6.08 26.79
CA HIS A 8 3.18 -5.51 26.01
C HIS A 8 3.58 -5.19 24.57
N ILE A 9 4.81 -4.73 24.33
CA ILE A 9 5.34 -4.49 22.98
C ILE A 9 5.44 -5.84 22.25
N SER A 10 6.04 -6.87 22.86
CA SER A 10 6.14 -8.19 22.25
C SER A 10 4.77 -8.82 21.98
N PHE A 11 3.80 -8.63 22.88
CA PHE A 11 2.42 -9.05 22.62
C PHE A 11 1.83 -8.32 21.41
N LEU A 12 2.00 -7.00 21.32
CA LEU A 12 1.48 -6.21 20.21
C LEU A 12 2.13 -6.61 18.88
N GLU A 13 3.44 -6.85 18.85
CA GLU A 13 4.15 -7.36 17.68
C GLU A 13 3.57 -8.71 17.23
N LYS A 14 3.38 -9.65 18.16
CA LYS A 14 2.76 -10.95 17.86
C LYS A 14 1.35 -10.78 17.33
N PHE A 15 0.53 -9.96 17.99
CA PHE A 15 -0.85 -9.71 17.59
C PHE A 15 -0.95 -9.12 16.18
N ILE A 16 -0.11 -8.12 15.86
CA ILE A 16 -0.05 -7.53 14.52
C ILE A 16 0.35 -8.60 13.48
N ASN A 17 1.32 -9.44 13.80
CA ASN A 17 1.76 -10.51 12.89
C ASN A 17 0.67 -11.57 12.67
N ASP A 18 -0.09 -11.93 13.71
CA ASP A 18 -1.20 -12.87 13.63
C ASP A 18 -2.33 -12.31 12.76
N VAL A 19 -2.67 -11.02 12.93
CA VAL A 19 -3.66 -10.31 12.10
C VAL A 19 -3.20 -10.24 10.64
N ASN A 20 -1.94 -9.89 10.40
CA ASN A 20 -1.37 -9.86 9.04
C ASN A 20 -1.41 -11.24 8.37
N THR A 21 -1.07 -12.29 9.12
CA THR A 21 -1.11 -13.68 8.63
C THR A 21 -2.52 -14.12 8.31
N LEU A 22 -3.48 -13.82 9.17
CA LEU A 22 -4.90 -14.12 8.93
C LEU A 22 -5.41 -13.38 7.69
N THR A 23 -5.10 -12.09 7.58
CA THR A 23 -5.51 -11.24 6.44
C THR A 23 -4.95 -11.77 5.13
N ALA A 24 -3.68 -12.15 5.10
CA ALA A 24 -3.04 -12.75 3.92
C ALA A 24 -3.72 -14.05 3.50
N LYS A 25 -4.16 -14.89 4.45
CA LYS A 25 -4.90 -16.13 4.15
C LYS A 25 -6.31 -15.84 3.63
N LEU A 26 -7.04 -14.94 4.27
CA LEU A 26 -8.42 -14.62 3.91
C LEU A 26 -8.54 -13.93 2.55
N LEU A 27 -7.58 -13.07 2.19
CA LEU A 27 -7.63 -12.31 0.95
C LEU A 27 -6.97 -13.02 -0.24
N LYS A 28 -6.31 -14.17 -0.03
CA LYS A 28 -5.50 -14.83 -1.06
C LYS A 28 -6.30 -15.18 -2.32
N ASP A 29 -7.49 -15.72 -2.15
CA ASP A 29 -8.32 -16.18 -3.27
C ASP A 29 -8.82 -14.98 -4.09
N LEU A 30 -9.25 -13.91 -3.41
CA LEU A 30 -9.66 -12.66 -4.05
C LEU A 30 -8.47 -11.97 -4.76
N GLN A 31 -7.29 -11.95 -4.13
CA GLN A 31 -6.08 -11.42 -4.75
C GLN A 31 -5.71 -12.22 -6.02
N THR A 32 -5.89 -13.53 -5.99
CA THR A 32 -5.65 -14.40 -7.14
C THR A 32 -6.66 -14.16 -8.26
N GLU A 33 -7.94 -13.98 -7.92
CA GLU A 33 -9.02 -13.64 -8.87
C GLU A 33 -8.73 -12.33 -9.61
N TYR A 34 -8.25 -11.31 -8.89
CA TYR A 34 -7.86 -10.03 -9.47
C TYR A 34 -6.43 -10.01 -10.03
N GLY A 35 -5.68 -11.11 -9.95
CA GLY A 35 -4.32 -11.22 -10.48
C GLY A 35 -3.30 -10.29 -9.81
N ILE A 36 -3.47 -9.97 -8.53
CA ILE A 36 -2.62 -9.05 -7.77
C ILE A 36 -1.86 -9.73 -6.63
N SER A 37 -0.68 -9.21 -6.29
CA SER A 37 0.08 -9.66 -5.11
C SER A 37 -0.40 -9.00 -3.82
N ALA A 38 0.00 -9.56 -2.67
CA ALA A 38 -0.28 -8.97 -1.37
C ALA A 38 0.27 -7.54 -1.22
N GLU A 39 1.45 -7.27 -1.78
CA GLU A 39 2.05 -5.93 -1.75
C GLU A 39 1.31 -4.94 -2.66
N GLN A 40 0.71 -5.42 -3.75
CA GLN A 40 -0.16 -4.60 -4.60
C GLN A 40 -1.49 -4.33 -3.89
N SER A 41 -2.06 -5.33 -3.21
CA SER A 41 -3.24 -5.17 -2.36
C SER A 41 -2.99 -4.17 -1.23
N HIS A 42 -1.79 -4.16 -0.65
CA HIS A 42 -1.42 -3.16 0.36
C HIS A 42 -1.39 -1.73 -0.21
N VAL A 43 -0.91 -1.53 -1.44
CA VAL A 43 -1.00 -0.23 -2.12
C VAL A 43 -2.46 0.21 -2.33
N LEU A 44 -3.34 -0.72 -2.75
CA LEU A 44 -4.77 -0.43 -2.89
C LEU A 44 -5.42 -0.06 -1.55
N ASN A 45 -5.06 -0.75 -0.47
CA ASN A 45 -5.56 -0.43 0.87
C ASN A 45 -5.17 0.99 1.31
N MET A 46 -3.92 1.40 1.05
CA MET A 46 -3.48 2.76 1.34
C MET A 46 -4.26 3.81 0.53
N LEU A 47 -4.49 3.53 -0.76
CA LEU A 47 -5.25 4.41 -1.65
C LEU A 47 -6.75 4.44 -1.34
N SER A 48 -7.27 3.44 -0.62
CA SER A 48 -8.66 3.43 -0.16
C SER A 48 -8.95 4.44 0.95
N ILE A 49 -7.90 4.88 1.66
CA ILE A 49 -8.00 5.84 2.76
C ILE A 49 -7.86 7.28 2.21
N GLU A 50 -6.88 7.50 1.34
CA GLU A 50 -6.58 8.81 0.75
C GLU A 50 -5.90 8.65 -0.61
N ALA A 51 -6.06 9.63 -1.51
CA ALA A 51 -5.31 9.67 -2.76
C ALA A 51 -3.83 9.96 -2.47
N LEU A 52 -2.94 9.13 -3.02
CA LEU A 52 -1.50 9.20 -2.74
C LEU A 52 -0.66 9.25 -4.02
N THR A 53 0.42 10.02 -3.94
CA THR A 53 1.51 9.96 -4.92
C THR A 53 2.41 8.76 -4.64
N VAL A 54 3.17 8.33 -5.66
CA VAL A 54 4.19 7.28 -5.51
C VAL A 54 5.22 7.62 -4.43
N GLY A 55 5.55 8.90 -4.24
CA GLY A 55 6.46 9.36 -3.19
C GLY A 55 5.92 9.07 -1.79
N GLN A 56 4.67 9.47 -1.52
CA GLN A 56 4.03 9.24 -0.23
C GLN A 56 3.84 7.75 0.08
N ILE A 57 3.52 6.92 -0.92
CA ILE A 57 3.44 5.46 -0.75
C ILE A 57 4.83 4.89 -0.37
N THR A 58 5.89 5.39 -1.00
CA THR A 58 7.28 4.96 -0.73
C THR A 58 7.66 5.27 0.73
N GLU A 59 7.35 6.46 1.21
CA GLU A 59 7.63 6.88 2.59
C GLU A 59 6.86 6.05 3.62
N LYS A 60 5.55 5.87 3.43
CA LYS A 60 4.71 5.10 4.35
C LYS A 60 5.08 3.61 4.40
N GLN A 61 5.53 3.03 3.28
CA GLN A 61 5.95 1.62 3.23
C GLN A 61 7.41 1.40 3.64
N GLY A 62 8.27 2.43 3.61
CA GLY A 62 9.70 2.28 3.91
C GLY A 62 10.46 1.39 2.92
N VAL A 63 9.98 1.28 1.67
CA VAL A 63 10.59 0.44 0.62
C VAL A 63 11.19 1.27 -0.51
N ASN A 64 11.91 0.64 -1.44
CA ASN A 64 12.50 1.33 -2.58
C ASN A 64 11.44 1.91 -3.53
N LYS A 65 11.61 3.18 -3.94
CA LYS A 65 10.73 3.88 -4.90
C LYS A 65 10.47 3.08 -6.18
N ALA A 66 11.48 2.43 -6.74
CA ALA A 66 11.34 1.63 -7.95
C ALA A 66 10.44 0.39 -7.75
N ALA A 67 10.44 -0.20 -6.56
CA ALA A 67 9.55 -1.30 -6.22
C ALA A 67 8.09 -0.82 -6.17
N VAL A 68 7.85 0.33 -5.53
CA VAL A 68 6.52 0.97 -5.52
C VAL A 68 6.07 1.32 -6.94
N SER A 69 6.92 1.95 -7.74
CA SER A 69 6.61 2.30 -9.13
C SER A 69 6.23 1.07 -9.97
N ARG A 70 6.94 -0.06 -9.82
CA ARG A 70 6.61 -1.31 -10.51
C ARG A 70 5.24 -1.85 -10.09
N ARG A 71 4.91 -1.81 -8.79
CA ARG A 71 3.60 -2.24 -8.27
C ARG A 71 2.47 -1.36 -8.79
N VAL A 72 2.62 -0.04 -8.72
CA VAL A 72 1.64 0.93 -9.23
C VAL A 72 1.43 0.78 -10.74
N LYS A 73 2.51 0.60 -11.52
CA LYS A 73 2.39 0.37 -12.96
C LYS A 73 1.58 -0.88 -13.30
N LYS A 74 1.78 -1.99 -12.58
CA LYS A 74 0.97 -3.20 -12.76
C LYS A 74 -0.49 -2.99 -12.38
N LEU A 75 -0.74 -2.25 -11.30
CA LEU A 75 -2.11 -1.92 -10.87
C LEU A 75 -2.84 -1.01 -11.87
N LEU A 76 -2.13 -0.07 -12.51
CA LEU A 76 -2.66 0.74 -13.62
C LEU A 76 -3.02 -0.12 -14.84
N ASN A 77 -2.12 -1.05 -15.20
CA ASN A 77 -2.36 -1.97 -16.31
C ASN A 77 -3.54 -2.93 -16.06
N ALA A 78 -3.82 -3.25 -14.80
CA ALA A 78 -4.96 -4.06 -14.37
C ALA A 78 -6.25 -3.22 -14.19
N GLU A 79 -6.21 -1.92 -14.51
CA GLU A 79 -7.33 -0.99 -14.37
C GLU A 79 -7.87 -0.83 -12.93
N LEU A 80 -7.08 -1.21 -11.92
CA LEU A 80 -7.43 -1.14 -10.50
C LEU A 80 -7.15 0.23 -9.85
N VAL A 81 -6.43 1.09 -10.56
CA VAL A 81 -6.12 2.47 -10.16
C VAL A 81 -6.14 3.34 -11.39
N LYS A 82 -6.38 4.64 -11.19
CA LYS A 82 -6.37 5.64 -12.24
C LYS A 82 -5.42 6.75 -11.85
N LEU A 83 -4.70 7.28 -12.84
CA LEU A 83 -3.94 8.51 -12.66
C LEU A 83 -4.93 9.67 -12.64
N GLU A 84 -4.88 10.45 -11.57
CA GLU A 84 -5.48 11.76 -11.56
C GLU A 84 -4.70 12.61 -12.56
N LYS A 85 -5.37 13.04 -13.64
CA LYS A 85 -4.80 14.08 -14.49
C LYS A 85 -4.93 15.38 -13.70
N PRO A 86 -3.86 16.18 -13.55
CA PRO A 86 -4.04 17.54 -13.08
C PRO A 86 -5.04 18.19 -14.04
N ASP A 87 -6.06 18.86 -13.48
CA ASP A 87 -7.03 19.60 -14.28
C ASP A 87 -6.30 20.34 -15.40
N SER A 88 -6.75 20.09 -16.63
CA SER A 88 -6.19 20.63 -17.88
C SER A 88 -6.33 22.16 -18.00
N ASN A 89 -6.47 22.87 -16.88
CA ASN A 89 -6.66 24.30 -16.77
C ASN A 89 -5.49 25.04 -16.13
N THR A 90 -4.36 24.37 -15.88
CA THR A 90 -3.09 25.07 -15.61
C THR A 90 -2.18 24.93 -16.83
N ASP A 91 -2.22 25.96 -17.66
CA ASP A 91 -1.29 26.20 -18.76
C ASP A 91 0.15 26.21 -18.21
N GLN A 92 0.86 25.09 -18.37
CA GLN A 92 2.26 24.93 -17.93
C GLN A 92 3.26 25.64 -18.86
N ARG A 93 2.80 26.47 -19.81
CA ARG A 93 3.67 27.27 -20.69
C ARG A 93 4.09 28.62 -20.07
N LEU A 94 3.65 28.92 -18.85
CA LEU A 94 4.10 30.07 -18.06
C LEU A 94 5.09 29.62 -16.98
N LYS A 95 6.27 29.15 -17.37
CA LYS A 95 7.50 29.20 -16.56
C LYS A 95 8.71 29.40 -17.45
#